data_AF-A0A7R9LI31-F1
#
_entry.id   AF-A0A7R9LI31-F1
#
_cell.length_a   1.000
_cell.length_b   1.000
_cell.length_c   1.000
_cell.angle_alpha   90.00
_cell.angle_beta   90.00
_cell.angle_gamma   90.00
#
_symmetry.space_group_name_H-M   'P 1'
#
loop_
_entity.id
_entity.type
_entity.pdbx_description
1 polymer ?
#
loop_
_entity_poly.entity_id
_entity_poly.type
_entity_poly.pdbx_seq_one_letter_code
_entity_poly.pdbx_strand_id
1 'polypeptide(L)'
;MSIPGAGPNEPLIRFQYLKDNIWQKRRLELIPYNDCLYDHLYSHRFVVLLDLDEAIVPRLHNHWTQMIDYIISLEPNALQLYTSFSAQNAYFFGQINNRFLQNLSNNELSTDFLILRHVYRSANFSAKGFAVKSFISTDTSLAVSNHFTLFPLFHNMSTYSMISKSLAQLNHYRDVCPDTMHVECKDNFLKYSTIDTIIWKFKNQLIHREVMANMSRNRILFVGLSCLDMVYVCNHFPEEDSDQRAVYNAWRRGGNASNNSTALMQLLKWKSHDLEVEFFGTIAQDFPSQFLIKDLNESGIIIENIVKHSESQCPASTVIINAQNGSRTIVHFNKGISERVHPKALIICPWGESGAQAIDNSNKQVYYSPSFPPKCGVNDTLGAGDTFLSATLFGLLVLNYGLNDAIVLGCQVAGAKKWIGIPEYSSVGSPELMISFGSSSEAIAVCSNSYAKLSFDMTAKQLESIFGKLYDTLSKALNVAKEEHL
;
A
#
# COMPACT_ATOMS: atom_id res chain seq x y z
N MET A 1 17.28 -14.78 3.45
CA MET A 1 17.71 -16.19 3.46
C MET A 1 19.09 -16.28 4.08
N SER A 2 19.24 -17.01 5.19
CA SER A 2 20.53 -17.30 5.81
C SER A 2 21.14 -18.57 5.23
N ILE A 3 22.46 -18.63 5.09
CA ILE A 3 23.18 -19.88 4.78
C ILE A 3 23.17 -20.75 6.05
N PRO A 4 22.79 -22.04 5.96
CA PRO A 4 22.79 -22.96 7.09
C PRO A 4 24.21 -23.28 7.58
N GLY A 5 24.31 -23.66 8.86
CA GLY A 5 25.59 -23.99 9.51
C GLY A 5 26.46 -22.76 9.78
N ALA A 6 27.78 -22.96 9.83
CA ALA A 6 28.78 -21.91 10.08
C ALA A 6 29.07 -21.02 8.85
N GLY A 7 28.13 -20.92 7.90
CA GLY A 7 28.28 -20.12 6.70
C GLY A 7 28.18 -18.61 6.98
N PRO A 8 28.78 -17.76 6.13
CA PRO A 8 28.72 -16.32 6.30
C PRO A 8 27.29 -15.81 6.06
N ASN A 9 26.71 -15.17 7.08
CA ASN A 9 25.35 -14.64 7.03
C ASN A 9 25.26 -13.11 6.94
N GLU A 10 26.40 -12.43 7.12
CA GLU A 10 26.53 -11.01 6.82
C GLU A 10 26.27 -10.74 5.33
N PRO A 11 25.36 -9.83 4.94
CA PRO A 11 24.86 -9.72 3.56
C PRO A 11 25.95 -9.59 2.49
N LEU A 12 26.95 -8.73 2.70
CA LEU A 12 28.03 -8.50 1.75
C LEU A 12 28.97 -9.71 1.64
N ILE A 13 29.33 -10.30 2.78
CA ILE A 13 30.21 -11.48 2.85
C ILE A 13 29.51 -12.68 2.23
N ARG A 14 28.22 -12.85 2.52
CA ARG A 14 27.36 -13.89 1.93
C ARG A 14 27.29 -13.74 0.41
N PHE A 15 27.04 -12.52 -0.07
CA PHE A 15 26.98 -12.24 -1.51
C PHE A 15 28.29 -12.61 -2.21
N GLN A 16 29.42 -12.16 -1.67
CA GLN A 16 30.74 -12.46 -2.23
C GLN A 16 31.06 -13.96 -2.17
N TYR A 17 30.79 -14.61 -1.04
CA TYR A 17 30.97 -16.06 -0.88
C TYR A 17 30.20 -16.87 -1.93
N LEU A 18 28.92 -16.56 -2.16
CA LEU A 18 28.09 -17.25 -3.15
C LEU A 18 28.53 -16.94 -4.59
N LYS A 19 29.01 -15.72 -4.85
CA LYS A 19 29.55 -15.32 -6.15
C LYS A 19 30.81 -16.11 -6.50
N ASP A 20 31.71 -16.27 -5.53
CA ASP A 20 32.98 -16.96 -5.72
C ASP A 20 32.83 -18.49 -5.69
N ASN A 21 31.77 -19.00 -5.06
CA ASN A 21 31.52 -20.44 -4.89
C ASN A 21 30.23 -20.89 -5.59
N ILE A 22 30.21 -20.85 -6.92
CA ILE A 22 29.02 -21.18 -7.71
C ILE A 22 28.44 -22.58 -7.44
N TRP A 23 29.29 -23.57 -7.17
CA TRP A 23 28.84 -24.93 -6.84
C TRP A 23 28.18 -25.00 -5.47
N GLN A 24 28.69 -24.25 -4.50
CA GLN A 24 28.06 -24.18 -3.19
C GLN A 24 26.74 -23.43 -3.27
N LYS A 25 26.67 -22.34 -4.06
CA LYS A 25 25.41 -21.65 -4.36
C LYS A 25 24.37 -22.63 -4.92
N ARG A 26 24.72 -23.42 -5.93
CA ARG A 26 23.83 -24.44 -6.52
C ARG A 26 23.38 -25.50 -5.52
N ARG A 27 24.24 -25.95 -4.62
CA ARG A 27 23.87 -26.90 -3.55
C ARG A 27 22.90 -26.29 -2.54
N LEU A 28 23.13 -25.03 -2.18
CA LEU A 28 22.27 -24.30 -1.24
C LEU A 28 20.88 -24.00 -1.84
N GLU A 29 20.79 -23.79 -3.16
CA GLU A 29 19.52 -23.65 -3.87
C GLU A 29 18.63 -24.90 -3.74
N LEU A 30 19.21 -26.11 -3.61
CA LEU A 30 18.43 -27.34 -3.44
C LEU A 30 17.64 -27.37 -2.14
N ILE A 31 18.09 -26.68 -1.10
CA ILE A 31 17.46 -26.72 0.22
C ILE A 31 16.01 -26.19 0.16
N PRO A 32 15.75 -24.93 -0.25
CA PRO A 32 14.38 -24.41 -0.31
C PRO A 32 13.49 -25.17 -1.31
N TYR A 33 14.07 -25.76 -2.36
CA TYR A 33 13.29 -26.55 -3.32
C TYR A 33 12.76 -27.84 -2.71
N ASN A 34 13.60 -28.54 -1.95
CA ASN A 34 13.21 -29.79 -1.31
C ASN A 34 12.36 -29.52 -0.05
N ASP A 35 12.60 -28.42 0.66
CA ASP A 35 11.72 -27.93 1.73
C ASP A 35 10.28 -27.73 1.21
N CYS A 36 10.12 -27.01 0.09
CA CYS A 36 8.83 -26.82 -0.58
C CYS A 36 8.19 -28.14 -1.05
N LEU A 37 8.98 -29.11 -1.52
CA LEU A 37 8.48 -30.43 -1.89
C LEU A 37 7.92 -31.16 -0.66
N TYR A 38 8.71 -31.23 0.42
CA TYR A 38 8.37 -32.01 1.61
C TYR A 38 7.17 -31.44 2.36
N ASP A 39 7.05 -30.12 2.44
CA ASP A 39 5.90 -29.43 3.04
C ASP A 39 4.59 -29.66 2.28
N HIS A 40 4.67 -30.13 1.03
CA HIS A 40 3.52 -30.26 0.14
C HIS A 40 3.25 -31.68 -0.36
N LEU A 41 3.93 -32.70 0.21
CA LEU A 41 3.76 -34.10 -0.18
C LEU A 41 2.30 -34.57 -0.16
N TYR A 42 1.54 -34.17 0.86
CA TYR A 42 0.16 -34.64 1.06
C TYR A 42 -0.92 -33.63 0.66
N SER A 43 -0.53 -32.42 0.26
CA SER A 43 -1.47 -31.34 -0.09
C SER A 43 -1.54 -31.06 -1.59
N HIS A 44 -0.49 -31.39 -2.34
CA HIS A 44 -0.40 -31.13 -3.77
C HIS A 44 0.06 -32.37 -4.52
N ARG A 45 -0.45 -32.55 -5.75
CA ARG A 45 -0.03 -33.63 -6.67
C ARG A 45 1.27 -33.29 -7.41
N PHE A 46 1.49 -32.00 -7.65
CA PHE A 46 2.66 -31.49 -8.35
C PHE A 46 3.18 -30.22 -7.68
N VAL A 47 4.50 -30.09 -7.65
CA VAL A 47 5.22 -28.85 -7.31
C VAL A 47 5.89 -28.31 -8.57
N VAL A 48 5.88 -26.98 -8.74
CA VAL A 48 6.51 -26.29 -9.88
C VAL A 48 7.44 -25.23 -9.32
N LEU A 49 8.73 -25.36 -9.60
CA LEU A 49 9.76 -24.42 -9.14
C LEU A 49 10.05 -23.41 -10.23
N LEU A 50 9.57 -22.18 -10.12
CA LEU A 50 9.73 -21.13 -11.14
C LEU A 50 10.61 -20.00 -10.65
N ASP A 51 11.42 -19.47 -11.56
CA ASP A 51 12.14 -18.21 -11.37
C ASP A 51 11.21 -17.03 -11.72
N LEU A 52 11.46 -15.85 -11.15
CA LEU A 52 10.58 -14.67 -11.31
C LEU A 52 10.47 -14.19 -12.77
N ASP A 53 11.45 -14.52 -13.59
CA ASP A 53 11.54 -14.19 -15.00
C ASP A 53 11.07 -15.33 -15.91
N GLU A 54 10.43 -16.36 -15.36
CA GLU A 54 10.03 -17.56 -16.07
C GLU A 54 8.55 -17.93 -15.87
N ALA A 55 7.90 -18.42 -16.92
CA ALA A 55 6.52 -18.88 -16.86
C ALA A 55 6.27 -20.06 -17.79
N ILE A 56 5.71 -21.17 -17.27
CA ILE A 56 5.21 -22.24 -18.13
C ILE A 56 3.86 -21.82 -18.71
N VAL A 57 3.78 -21.64 -20.03
CA VAL A 57 2.58 -21.16 -20.72
C VAL A 57 1.92 -22.30 -21.52
N PRO A 58 0.69 -22.70 -21.15
CA PRO A 58 -0.10 -23.63 -21.96
C PRO A 58 -0.49 -23.02 -23.31
N ARG A 59 -0.36 -23.79 -24.39
CA ARG A 59 -0.80 -23.36 -25.74
C ARG A 59 -2.27 -23.67 -25.98
N LEU A 60 -2.69 -24.90 -25.67
CA LEU A 60 -4.08 -25.35 -25.92
C LEU A 60 -5.02 -24.97 -24.77
N HIS A 61 -4.64 -25.27 -23.53
CA HIS A 61 -5.51 -25.14 -22.35
C HIS A 61 -5.42 -23.76 -21.67
N ASN A 62 -6.34 -23.47 -20.76
CA ASN A 62 -6.36 -22.21 -19.99
C ASN A 62 -5.78 -22.39 -18.57
N HIS A 63 -5.60 -23.62 -18.12
CA HIS A 63 -5.13 -23.93 -16.77
C HIS A 63 -4.08 -25.04 -16.83
N TRP A 64 -3.10 -24.98 -15.91
CA TRP A 64 -2.08 -26.02 -15.78
C TRP A 64 -2.66 -27.40 -15.45
N THR A 65 -3.69 -27.46 -14.61
CA THR A 65 -4.37 -28.71 -14.25
C THR A 65 -4.94 -29.41 -15.48
N GLN A 66 -5.76 -28.70 -16.27
CA GLN A 66 -6.34 -29.20 -17.52
C GLN A 66 -5.25 -29.68 -18.50
N MET A 67 -4.16 -28.91 -18.61
CA MET A 67 -3.05 -29.27 -19.47
C MET A 67 -2.35 -30.55 -19.03
N ILE A 68 -2.06 -30.69 -17.74
CA ILE A 68 -1.36 -31.85 -17.18
C ILE A 68 -2.23 -33.09 -17.22
N ASP A 69 -3.53 -32.98 -16.90
CA ASP A 69 -4.46 -34.11 -17.01
C ASP A 69 -4.60 -34.57 -18.47
N TYR A 70 -4.59 -33.64 -19.43
CA TYR A 70 -4.54 -33.99 -20.85
C TYR A 70 -3.22 -34.66 -21.25
N ILE A 71 -2.07 -34.19 -20.77
CA ILE A 71 -0.78 -34.83 -21.05
C ILE A 71 -0.75 -36.26 -20.51
N ILE A 72 -1.27 -36.48 -19.31
CA ILE A 72 -1.33 -37.80 -18.69
C ILE A 72 -2.35 -38.71 -19.40
N SER A 73 -3.44 -38.16 -19.95
CA SER A 73 -4.40 -38.98 -20.69
C SER A 73 -3.88 -39.46 -22.04
N LEU A 74 -2.87 -38.80 -22.63
CA LEU A 74 -2.18 -39.26 -23.83
C LEU A 74 -1.34 -40.51 -23.60
N GLU A 75 -0.91 -40.75 -22.36
CA GLU A 75 -0.08 -41.89 -21.98
C GLU A 75 -0.52 -42.42 -20.60
N PRO A 76 -1.39 -43.46 -20.55
CA PRO A 76 -2.02 -43.92 -19.31
C PRO A 76 -1.07 -44.28 -18.17
N ASN A 77 0.16 -44.69 -18.48
CA ASN A 77 1.19 -45.07 -17.50
C ASN A 77 2.21 -43.95 -17.23
N ALA A 78 1.98 -42.72 -17.70
CA ALA A 78 2.95 -41.63 -17.60
C ALA A 78 3.44 -41.36 -16.17
N LEU A 79 2.55 -41.44 -15.18
CA LEU A 79 2.88 -41.22 -13.76
C LEU A 79 3.72 -42.35 -13.15
N GLN A 80 3.73 -43.53 -13.76
CA GLN A 80 4.56 -44.67 -13.34
C GLN A 80 5.91 -44.67 -14.06
N LEU A 81 6.03 -43.95 -15.17
CA LEU A 81 7.23 -43.88 -15.99
C LEU A 81 8.07 -42.63 -15.71
N TYR A 82 7.43 -41.50 -15.36
CA TYR A 82 8.07 -40.19 -15.28
C TYR A 82 7.79 -39.50 -13.94
N THR A 83 8.84 -38.96 -13.33
CA THR A 83 8.71 -38.20 -12.07
C THR A 83 8.40 -36.72 -12.27
N SER A 84 8.62 -36.20 -13.49
CA SER A 84 8.28 -34.83 -13.82
C SER A 84 7.96 -34.63 -15.29
N PHE A 85 7.19 -33.58 -15.61
CA PHE A 85 6.82 -33.20 -16.97
C PHE A 85 7.40 -31.82 -17.29
N SER A 86 8.39 -31.77 -18.18
CA SER A 86 9.22 -30.60 -18.45
C SER A 86 8.76 -29.81 -19.67
N ALA A 87 8.53 -28.51 -19.50
CA ALA A 87 8.31 -27.58 -20.59
C ALA A 87 9.66 -27.07 -21.15
N GLN A 88 9.79 -27.07 -22.48
CA GLN A 88 11.01 -26.64 -23.16
C GLN A 88 11.15 -25.11 -23.16
N ASN A 89 12.37 -24.63 -22.99
CA ASN A 89 12.65 -23.21 -22.82
C ASN A 89 12.64 -22.41 -24.13
N ALA A 90 12.00 -21.25 -24.07
CA ALA A 90 11.93 -20.24 -25.12
C ALA A 90 12.35 -18.88 -24.56
N TYR A 91 13.47 -18.35 -25.07
CA TYR A 91 14.04 -17.08 -24.59
C TYR A 91 13.41 -15.85 -25.24
N PHE A 92 12.91 -14.94 -24.40
CA PHE A 92 12.42 -13.61 -24.76
C PHE A 92 13.48 -12.58 -24.36
N PHE A 93 14.35 -12.21 -25.30
CA PHE A 93 15.42 -11.24 -25.05
C PHE A 93 14.96 -9.80 -25.26
N GLY A 94 15.24 -8.91 -24.30
CA GLY A 94 14.99 -7.47 -24.41
C GLY A 94 15.62 -6.86 -25.67
N GLN A 95 16.83 -7.30 -26.01
CA GLN A 95 17.54 -6.91 -27.24
C GLN A 95 16.79 -7.27 -28.54
N ILE A 96 16.05 -8.38 -28.56
CA ILE A 96 15.21 -8.74 -29.71
C ILE A 96 14.01 -7.79 -29.75
N ASN A 97 13.34 -7.60 -28.61
CA ASN A 97 12.12 -6.81 -28.53
C ASN A 97 12.36 -5.33 -28.90
N ASN A 98 13.44 -4.73 -28.41
CA ASN A 98 13.79 -3.33 -28.66
C ASN A 98 14.06 -3.04 -30.15
N ARG A 99 14.56 -4.00 -30.93
CA ARG A 99 14.73 -3.84 -32.39
C ARG A 99 13.40 -3.66 -33.12
N PHE A 100 12.31 -4.21 -32.60
CA PHE A 100 11.00 -4.17 -33.24
C PHE A 100 10.07 -3.11 -32.65
N LEU A 101 10.17 -2.82 -31.35
CA LEU A 101 9.42 -1.73 -30.71
C LEU A 101 9.81 -0.34 -31.21
N GLN A 102 11.00 -0.16 -31.80
CA GLN A 102 11.37 1.09 -32.49
C GLN A 102 10.46 1.44 -33.69
N ASN A 103 9.71 0.46 -34.22
CA ASN A 103 8.83 0.64 -35.38
C ASN A 103 7.33 0.77 -35.05
N LEU A 104 6.94 0.66 -33.78
CA LEU A 104 5.54 0.74 -33.35
C LEU A 104 5.30 2.07 -32.62
N SER A 105 4.37 2.89 -33.13
CA SER A 105 3.93 4.11 -32.47
C SER A 105 3.46 3.81 -31.04
N ASN A 106 3.98 4.56 -30.07
CA ASN A 106 3.82 4.39 -28.61
C ASN A 106 2.37 4.39 -28.06
N ASN A 107 1.33 4.43 -28.90
CA ASN A 107 -0.04 4.67 -28.47
C ASN A 107 -0.88 3.41 -28.17
N GLU A 108 -0.44 2.19 -28.48
CA GLU A 108 -1.27 0.97 -28.30
C GLU A 108 -0.82 0.00 -27.17
N LEU A 109 0.32 0.25 -26.52
CA LEU A 109 0.87 -0.64 -25.48
C LEU A 109 0.78 0.01 -24.09
N SER A 110 -0.44 0.37 -23.67
CA SER A 110 -0.73 0.97 -22.35
C SER A 110 -0.75 -0.02 -21.18
N THR A 111 -0.08 -1.18 -21.29
CA THR A 111 -0.04 -2.17 -20.20
C THR A 111 1.33 -2.15 -19.52
N ASP A 112 1.36 -1.88 -18.20
CA ASP A 112 2.57 -1.92 -17.37
C ASP A 112 3.20 -3.33 -17.29
N PHE A 113 2.50 -4.36 -17.76
CA PHE A 113 3.01 -5.72 -17.86
C PHE A 113 4.09 -5.90 -18.93
N LEU A 114 5.35 -6.00 -18.48
CA LEU A 114 6.49 -6.34 -19.33
C LEU A 114 6.25 -7.61 -20.17
N ILE A 115 5.68 -8.65 -19.55
CA ILE A 115 5.43 -9.96 -20.18
C ILE A 115 4.45 -9.88 -21.36
N LEU A 116 3.50 -8.93 -21.33
CA LEU A 116 2.52 -8.73 -22.40
C LEU A 116 3.10 -7.90 -23.56
N ARG A 117 4.11 -7.07 -23.28
CA ARG A 117 4.83 -6.27 -24.29
C ARG A 117 5.95 -7.05 -24.97
N HIS A 118 6.55 -8.00 -24.26
CA HIS A 118 7.71 -8.76 -24.73
C HIS A 118 7.24 -10.05 -25.42
N VAL A 119 6.74 -9.93 -26.65
CA VAL A 119 6.25 -11.07 -27.44
C VAL A 119 7.23 -11.58 -28.50
N TYR A 120 8.35 -10.88 -28.70
CA TYR A 120 9.41 -11.37 -29.57
C TYR A 120 10.35 -12.29 -28.80
N ARG A 121 10.52 -13.50 -29.32
CA ARG A 121 11.45 -14.48 -28.75
C ARG A 121 12.40 -15.05 -29.79
N SER A 122 13.43 -15.74 -29.31
CA SER A 122 14.23 -16.66 -30.13
C SER A 122 13.31 -17.62 -30.88
N ALA A 123 13.55 -17.80 -32.18
CA ALA A 123 12.83 -18.78 -32.99
C ALA A 123 13.09 -20.21 -32.50
N ASN A 124 14.33 -20.47 -32.06
CA ASN A 124 14.79 -21.76 -31.58
C ASN A 124 14.62 -21.87 -30.06
N PHE A 125 14.23 -23.08 -29.63
CA PHE A 125 14.13 -23.47 -28.23
C PHE A 125 15.49 -23.98 -27.73
N SER A 126 15.68 -24.02 -26.41
CA SER A 126 16.84 -24.70 -25.81
C SER A 126 16.89 -26.18 -26.20
N ALA A 127 18.06 -26.82 -26.06
CA ALA A 127 18.15 -28.28 -26.19
C ALA A 127 17.21 -29.00 -25.20
N LYS A 128 16.72 -30.19 -25.55
CA LYS A 128 15.84 -30.98 -24.66
C LYS A 128 16.52 -31.23 -23.32
N GLY A 129 15.81 -30.99 -22.22
CA GLY A 129 16.34 -31.12 -20.85
C GLY A 129 17.20 -29.94 -20.38
N PHE A 130 17.57 -29.00 -21.24
CA PHE A 130 18.38 -27.83 -20.87
C PHE A 130 17.51 -26.63 -20.53
N ALA A 131 17.77 -26.02 -19.36
CA ALA A 131 17.05 -24.86 -18.83
C ALA A 131 15.51 -25.02 -18.80
N VAL A 132 15.03 -26.25 -18.63
CA VAL A 132 13.59 -26.56 -18.57
C VAL A 132 13.01 -26.25 -17.19
N LYS A 133 11.69 -26.13 -17.11
CA LYS A 133 10.94 -26.14 -15.85
C LYS A 133 9.86 -27.19 -15.92
N SER A 134 9.58 -27.82 -14.78
CA SER A 134 8.78 -29.04 -14.77
C SER A 134 7.69 -29.01 -13.71
N PHE A 135 6.59 -29.69 -14.03
CA PHE A 135 5.63 -30.15 -13.04
C PHE A 135 6.20 -31.42 -12.41
N ILE A 136 6.62 -31.32 -11.15
CA ILE A 136 7.29 -32.40 -10.44
C ILE A 136 6.29 -33.12 -9.55
N SER A 137 6.12 -34.42 -9.75
CA SER A 137 5.20 -35.24 -8.97
C SER A 137 5.69 -35.37 -7.53
N THR A 138 4.81 -35.15 -6.56
CA THR A 138 5.08 -35.30 -5.12
C THR A 138 5.14 -36.76 -4.69
N ASP A 139 4.39 -37.65 -5.36
CA ASP A 139 4.29 -39.07 -5.00
C ASP A 139 5.51 -39.90 -5.44
N THR A 140 6.27 -39.40 -6.41
CA THR A 140 7.30 -40.19 -7.10
C THR A 140 8.69 -39.55 -7.09
N SER A 141 8.83 -38.36 -6.52
CA SER A 141 10.10 -37.63 -6.43
C SER A 141 10.69 -37.74 -5.03
N LEU A 142 11.92 -38.23 -4.91
CA LEU A 142 12.65 -38.25 -3.64
C LEU A 142 13.34 -36.91 -3.40
N ALA A 143 13.94 -36.32 -4.43
CA ALA A 143 14.56 -35.01 -4.34
C ALA A 143 14.44 -34.24 -5.65
N VAL A 144 14.34 -32.92 -5.55
CA VAL A 144 14.10 -32.02 -6.69
C VAL A 144 15.23 -31.02 -6.90
N SER A 145 15.33 -30.55 -8.14
CA SER A 145 16.21 -29.45 -8.56
C SER A 145 15.38 -28.33 -9.16
N ASN A 146 16.03 -27.19 -9.48
CA ASN A 146 15.37 -26.05 -10.13
C ASN A 146 14.68 -26.39 -11.47
N HIS A 147 15.10 -27.47 -12.14
CA HIS A 147 14.62 -27.82 -13.48
C HIS A 147 13.65 -29.00 -13.48
N PHE A 148 14.00 -30.10 -12.81
CA PHE A 148 13.25 -31.36 -12.76
C PHE A 148 13.66 -32.21 -11.55
N THR A 149 13.05 -33.38 -11.37
CA THR A 149 13.39 -34.33 -10.29
C THR A 149 14.86 -34.76 -10.36
N LEU A 150 15.62 -34.55 -9.28
CA LEU A 150 17.01 -34.98 -9.22
C LEU A 150 17.11 -36.49 -8.95
N PHE A 151 16.32 -36.98 -8.01
CA PHE A 151 16.29 -38.40 -7.62
C PHE A 151 14.84 -38.91 -7.63
N PRO A 152 14.51 -39.89 -8.48
CA PRO A 152 13.24 -40.61 -8.40
C PRO A 152 13.13 -41.41 -7.11
N LEU A 153 11.90 -41.57 -6.61
CA LEU A 153 11.61 -42.45 -5.47
C LEU A 153 11.71 -43.93 -5.85
N PHE A 154 11.36 -44.28 -7.09
CA PHE A 154 11.35 -45.65 -7.61
C PHE A 154 12.40 -45.85 -8.71
N HIS A 155 13.09 -47.00 -8.69
CA HIS A 155 14.30 -47.25 -9.48
C HIS A 155 14.10 -47.30 -11.02
N ASN A 156 12.88 -47.58 -11.49
CA ASN A 156 12.56 -47.74 -12.92
C ASN A 156 11.92 -46.49 -13.56
N MET A 157 12.00 -45.34 -12.91
CA MET A 157 11.41 -44.11 -13.40
C MET A 157 12.44 -43.20 -14.05
N SER A 158 12.04 -42.55 -15.14
CA SER A 158 12.78 -41.45 -15.75
C SER A 158 12.53 -40.16 -14.98
N THR A 159 13.59 -39.36 -14.79
CA THR A 159 13.54 -38.10 -14.03
C THR A 159 12.59 -37.06 -14.64
N TYR A 160 12.43 -37.09 -15.97
CA TYR A 160 11.51 -36.21 -16.68
C TYR A 160 10.98 -36.82 -17.98
N SER A 161 9.83 -36.33 -18.42
CA SER A 161 9.33 -36.41 -19.80
C SER A 161 9.22 -35.01 -20.39
N MET A 162 9.48 -34.87 -21.70
CA MET A 162 9.34 -33.58 -22.38
C MET A 162 7.90 -33.36 -22.81
N ILE A 163 7.30 -32.28 -22.34
CA ILE A 163 6.01 -31.81 -22.84
C ILE A 163 6.20 -31.35 -24.29
N SER A 164 5.29 -31.78 -25.17
CA SER A 164 5.29 -31.32 -26.55
C SER A 164 5.19 -29.80 -26.63
N LYS A 165 5.99 -29.19 -27.51
CA LYS A 165 5.93 -27.76 -27.83
C LYS A 165 4.57 -27.32 -28.36
N SER A 166 3.72 -28.23 -28.84
CA SER A 166 2.35 -27.91 -29.24
C SER A 166 1.42 -27.73 -28.03
N LEU A 167 1.76 -28.27 -26.87
CA LEU A 167 0.95 -28.26 -25.65
C LEU A 167 1.38 -27.16 -24.68
N ALA A 168 2.70 -26.99 -24.48
CA ALA A 168 3.25 -25.99 -23.56
C ALA A 168 4.65 -25.54 -23.97
N GLN A 169 5.05 -24.37 -23.47
CA GLN A 169 6.43 -23.89 -23.49
C GLN A 169 6.77 -23.17 -22.20
N LEU A 170 8.05 -23.10 -21.87
CA LEU A 170 8.56 -22.23 -20.82
C LEU A 170 8.99 -20.91 -21.47
N ASN A 171 8.31 -19.82 -21.13
CA ASN A 171 8.73 -18.47 -21.48
C ASN A 171 9.76 -18.00 -20.46
N HIS A 172 10.92 -17.56 -20.93
CA HIS A 172 12.01 -17.07 -20.08
C HIS A 172 12.46 -15.70 -20.56
N TYR A 173 12.19 -14.69 -19.74
CA TYR A 173 12.37 -13.28 -20.05
C TYR A 173 13.71 -12.78 -19.54
N ARG A 174 14.64 -12.44 -20.43
CA ARG A 174 15.92 -11.84 -20.04
C ARG A 174 16.18 -10.58 -20.83
N ASP A 175 16.82 -9.60 -20.22
CA ASP A 175 17.21 -8.41 -20.99
C ASP A 175 18.40 -8.70 -21.92
N VAL A 176 19.41 -9.38 -21.39
CA VAL A 176 20.70 -9.69 -22.04
C VAL A 176 20.98 -11.19 -22.00
N CYS A 177 21.71 -11.69 -23.00
CA CYS A 177 22.21 -13.07 -22.99
C CYS A 177 23.25 -13.27 -21.86
N PRO A 178 23.16 -14.35 -21.07
CA PRO A 178 24.18 -14.69 -20.08
C PRO A 178 25.56 -14.92 -20.71
N ASP A 179 26.63 -14.47 -20.02
CA ASP A 179 28.01 -14.62 -20.50
C ASP A 179 28.38 -16.09 -20.79
N THR A 180 27.88 -17.01 -19.97
CA THR A 180 28.11 -18.45 -20.13
C THR A 180 27.49 -19.05 -21.39
N MET A 181 26.60 -18.31 -22.07
CA MET A 181 25.87 -18.75 -23.26
C MET A 181 26.16 -17.88 -24.49
N HIS A 182 27.21 -17.03 -24.43
CA HIS A 182 27.48 -16.03 -25.47
C HIS A 182 27.54 -16.62 -26.90
N VAL A 183 28.22 -17.76 -27.08
CA VAL A 183 28.32 -18.44 -28.39
C VAL A 183 26.95 -18.92 -28.87
N GLU A 184 26.21 -19.63 -28.01
CA GLU A 184 24.89 -20.15 -28.36
C GLU A 184 23.90 -19.02 -28.64
N CYS A 185 23.92 -17.94 -27.88
CA CYS A 185 23.10 -16.78 -28.16
C CYS A 185 23.43 -16.14 -29.52
N LYS A 186 24.71 -15.93 -29.83
CA LYS A 186 25.12 -15.31 -31.09
C LYS A 186 24.73 -16.16 -32.30
N ASP A 187 24.96 -17.46 -32.22
CA ASP A 187 24.82 -18.36 -33.38
C ASP A 187 23.44 -18.99 -33.49
N ASN A 188 22.65 -18.99 -32.40
CA ASN A 188 21.33 -19.60 -32.32
C ASN A 188 20.25 -18.60 -31.87
N PHE A 189 20.23 -18.20 -30.59
CA PHE A 189 19.03 -17.58 -30.00
C PHE A 189 18.76 -16.13 -30.43
N LEU A 190 19.80 -15.34 -30.73
CA LEU A 190 19.67 -13.96 -31.20
C LEU A 190 19.71 -13.83 -32.73
N LYS A 191 19.98 -14.94 -33.44
CA LYS A 191 20.11 -14.97 -34.90
C LYS A 191 18.77 -14.99 -35.60
N TYR A 192 17.83 -15.78 -35.07
CA TYR A 192 16.49 -15.92 -35.63
C TYR A 192 15.47 -15.64 -34.54
N SER A 193 14.52 -14.75 -34.84
CA SER A 193 13.44 -14.39 -33.93
C SER A 193 12.06 -14.71 -34.52
N THR A 194 11.08 -14.86 -33.66
CA THR A 194 9.68 -15.05 -34.05
C THR A 194 8.76 -14.32 -33.06
N ILE A 195 7.57 -13.95 -33.52
CA ILE A 195 6.53 -13.34 -32.70
C ILE A 195 5.73 -14.46 -32.05
N ASP A 196 5.60 -14.42 -30.72
CA ASP A 196 4.83 -15.37 -29.94
C ASP A 196 3.84 -14.66 -29.03
N THR A 197 2.60 -14.59 -29.47
CA THR A 197 1.51 -13.88 -28.81
C THR A 197 0.71 -14.75 -27.85
N ILE A 198 1.17 -15.98 -27.57
CA ILE A 198 0.45 -16.94 -26.74
C ILE A 198 0.04 -16.38 -25.37
N ILE A 199 0.87 -15.52 -24.79
CA ILE A 199 0.63 -14.92 -23.48
C ILE A 199 -0.59 -13.99 -23.50
N TRP A 200 -0.95 -13.41 -24.65
CA TRP A 200 -2.10 -12.51 -24.78
C TRP A 200 -3.43 -13.21 -24.54
N LYS A 201 -3.48 -14.55 -24.67
CA LYS A 201 -4.62 -15.36 -24.25
C LYS A 201 -5.00 -15.11 -22.78
N PHE A 202 -4.02 -14.79 -21.94
CA PHE A 202 -4.17 -14.53 -20.51
C PHE A 202 -4.22 -13.03 -20.17
N LYS A 203 -4.16 -12.13 -21.17
CA LYS A 203 -4.08 -10.68 -20.98
C LYS A 203 -5.16 -10.14 -20.04
N ASN A 204 -6.42 -10.45 -20.33
CA ASN A 204 -7.54 -9.94 -19.53
C ASN A 204 -7.52 -10.45 -18.09
N GLN A 205 -7.13 -11.72 -17.89
CA GLN A 205 -7.03 -12.31 -16.55
C GLN A 205 -5.87 -11.70 -15.75
N LEU A 206 -4.72 -11.46 -16.39
CA LEU A 206 -3.56 -10.84 -15.76
C LEU A 206 -3.88 -9.39 -15.36
N ILE A 207 -4.43 -8.60 -16.29
CA ILE A 207 -4.85 -7.22 -16.01
C ILE A 207 -5.91 -7.19 -14.91
N HIS A 208 -6.94 -8.04 -14.99
CA HIS A 208 -7.96 -8.10 -13.97
C HIS A 208 -7.37 -8.44 -12.59
N ARG A 209 -6.42 -9.38 -12.51
CA ARG A 209 -5.78 -9.74 -11.23
C ARG A 209 -4.92 -8.62 -10.67
N GLU A 210 -4.18 -7.89 -11.51
CA GLU A 210 -3.44 -6.70 -11.06
C GLU A 210 -4.39 -5.59 -10.63
N VAL A 211 -5.43 -5.31 -11.41
CA VAL A 211 -6.45 -4.32 -11.05
C VAL A 211 -7.09 -4.72 -9.73
N MET A 212 -7.49 -5.97 -9.53
CA MET A 212 -8.05 -6.44 -8.25
C MET A 212 -7.03 -6.42 -7.10
N ALA A 213 -5.78 -6.80 -7.35
CA ALA A 213 -4.70 -6.72 -6.36
C ALA A 213 -4.32 -5.26 -6.02
N ASN A 214 -4.52 -4.32 -6.95
CA ASN A 214 -4.39 -2.90 -6.72
C ASN A 214 -5.66 -2.27 -6.13
N MET A 215 -6.85 -2.84 -6.37
CA MET A 215 -8.09 -2.44 -5.71
C MET A 215 -8.06 -2.85 -4.22
N SER A 216 -7.40 -3.97 -3.87
CA SER A 216 -7.05 -4.27 -2.47
C SER A 216 -5.97 -3.35 -1.88
N ARG A 217 -5.41 -2.40 -2.66
CA ARG A 217 -4.43 -1.39 -2.22
C ARG A 217 -5.02 0.00 -2.01
N ASN A 218 -6.34 0.16 -1.96
CA ASN A 218 -6.91 1.41 -1.49
C ASN A 218 -6.81 1.51 0.04
N ARG A 219 -5.65 1.21 0.62
CA ARG A 219 -5.44 1.19 2.07
C ARG A 219 -4.41 2.24 2.45
N ILE A 220 -4.80 3.14 3.35
CA ILE A 220 -3.92 4.18 3.88
C ILE A 220 -3.41 3.71 5.25
N LEU A 221 -2.10 3.47 5.31
CA LEU A 221 -1.41 2.99 6.51
C LEU A 221 -0.88 4.15 7.34
N PHE A 222 -1.31 4.24 8.60
CA PHE A 222 -0.75 5.16 9.58
C PHE A 222 0.22 4.43 10.49
N VAL A 223 1.51 4.76 10.36
CA VAL A 223 2.59 4.15 11.15
C VAL A 223 2.95 5.06 12.31
N GLY A 224 2.90 4.55 13.54
CA GLY A 224 3.40 5.29 14.69
C GLY A 224 2.78 4.89 16.03
N LEU A 225 2.72 5.86 16.93
CA LEU A 225 2.29 5.67 18.32
C LEU A 225 0.76 5.70 18.46
N SER A 226 0.24 4.84 19.32
CA SER A 226 -1.05 5.02 20.00
C SER A 226 -0.80 5.06 21.50
N CYS A 227 -1.40 6.01 22.20
CA CYS A 227 -1.24 6.21 23.64
C CYS A 227 -2.58 6.48 24.34
N LEU A 228 -2.60 6.34 25.67
CA LEU A 228 -3.71 6.76 26.50
C LEU A 228 -3.47 8.19 26.98
N ASP A 229 -4.31 9.12 26.57
CA ASP A 229 -4.33 10.48 27.09
C ASP A 229 -5.37 10.59 28.22
N MET A 230 -4.88 10.81 29.44
CA MET A 230 -5.71 11.12 30.60
C MET A 230 -5.90 12.63 30.66
N VAL A 231 -7.09 13.09 30.26
CA VAL A 231 -7.43 14.50 30.16
C VAL A 231 -8.10 14.96 31.46
N TYR A 232 -7.55 16.00 32.07
CA TYR A 232 -8.08 16.69 33.23
C TYR A 232 -8.36 18.14 32.85
N VAL A 233 -9.59 18.60 33.07
CA VAL A 233 -9.94 20.02 32.90
C VAL A 233 -9.97 20.66 34.28
N CYS A 234 -9.15 21.69 34.48
CA CYS A 234 -9.02 22.42 35.74
C CYS A 234 -9.39 23.89 35.52
N ASN A 235 -9.86 24.58 36.56
CA ASN A 235 -10.15 26.01 36.46
C ASN A 235 -8.90 26.83 36.12
N HIS A 236 -7.75 26.44 36.66
CA HIS A 236 -6.43 26.96 36.33
C HIS A 236 -5.39 25.83 36.48
N PHE A 237 -4.16 26.07 36.02
CA PHE A 237 -3.08 25.09 36.23
C PHE A 237 -2.76 24.92 37.72
N PRO A 238 -2.45 23.69 38.18
CA PRO A 238 -2.04 23.46 39.55
C PRO A 238 -0.69 24.13 39.79
N GLU A 239 -0.55 24.72 40.98
CA GLU A 239 0.74 25.16 41.46
C GLU A 239 1.55 23.94 41.93
N GLU A 240 2.88 24.03 41.87
CA GLU A 240 3.75 22.98 42.41
C GLU A 240 3.46 22.80 43.92
N ASP A 241 3.41 21.54 44.37
CA ASP A 241 3.06 21.20 45.76
C ASP A 241 1.65 21.66 46.20
N SER A 242 0.69 21.73 45.27
CA SER A 242 -0.71 22.03 45.56
C SER A 242 -1.66 20.88 45.20
N ASP A 243 -2.81 20.85 45.87
CA ASP A 243 -3.93 19.96 45.54
C ASP A 243 -5.09 20.79 44.96
N GLN A 244 -5.70 20.29 43.89
CA GLN A 244 -6.94 20.83 43.37
C GLN A 244 -7.79 19.75 42.68
N ARG A 245 -9.10 19.98 42.67
CA ARG A 245 -10.04 19.08 42.01
C ARG A 245 -10.23 19.45 40.54
N ALA A 246 -10.05 18.48 39.66
CA ALA A 246 -10.44 18.62 38.26
C ALA A 246 -11.96 18.79 38.14
N VAL A 247 -12.38 19.69 37.24
CA VAL A 247 -13.79 19.95 36.89
C VAL A 247 -14.34 18.83 36.00
N TYR A 248 -13.47 18.21 35.20
CA TYR A 248 -13.80 17.10 34.33
C TYR A 248 -12.59 16.19 34.14
N ASN A 249 -12.82 14.89 34.00
CA ASN A 249 -11.81 13.93 33.59
C ASN A 249 -12.31 13.02 32.47
N ALA A 250 -11.40 12.58 31.60
CA ALA A 250 -11.70 11.57 30.60
C ALA A 250 -10.44 10.82 30.15
N TRP A 251 -10.64 9.58 29.75
CA TRP A 251 -9.66 8.82 28.97
C TRP A 251 -9.92 9.05 27.49
N ARG A 252 -8.86 9.32 26.74
CA ARG A 252 -8.90 9.50 25.29
C ARG A 252 -7.78 8.70 24.66
N ARG A 253 -8.05 8.15 23.47
CA ARG A 253 -6.99 7.59 22.64
C ARG A 253 -6.22 8.76 22.02
N GLY A 254 -4.90 8.71 22.15
CA GLY A 254 -3.97 9.69 21.63
C GLY A 254 -2.89 9.05 20.76
N GLY A 255 -1.91 9.87 20.37
CA GLY A 255 -0.80 9.50 19.50
C GLY A 255 -1.08 9.86 18.05
N ASN A 256 -0.12 10.52 17.41
CA ASN A 256 -0.33 11.20 16.12
C ASN A 256 -0.86 10.24 15.04
N ALA A 257 -0.24 9.07 14.87
CA ALA A 257 -0.68 8.08 13.89
C ALA A 257 -2.10 7.55 14.20
N SER A 258 -2.41 7.34 15.48
CA SER A 258 -3.72 6.89 15.96
C SER A 258 -4.81 7.94 15.74
N ASN A 259 -4.50 9.21 16.02
CA ASN A 259 -5.44 10.31 15.81
C ASN A 259 -5.70 10.57 14.32
N ASN A 260 -4.63 10.58 13.52
CA ASN A 260 -4.73 10.81 12.07
C ASN A 260 -5.56 9.74 11.36
N SER A 261 -5.41 8.46 11.73
CA SER A 261 -6.22 7.37 11.17
C SER A 261 -7.70 7.54 11.48
N THR A 262 -8.03 8.02 12.67
CA THR A 262 -9.42 8.25 13.11
C THR A 262 -10.05 9.41 12.37
N ALA A 263 -9.33 10.54 12.28
CA ALA A 263 -9.81 11.70 11.57
C ALA A 263 -10.00 11.42 10.08
N LEU A 264 -9.09 10.66 9.44
CA LEU A 264 -9.29 10.24 8.05
C LEU A 264 -10.49 9.31 7.89
N MET A 265 -10.64 8.32 8.77
CA MET A 265 -11.76 7.38 8.71
C MET A 265 -13.12 8.08 8.85
N GLN A 266 -13.19 9.12 9.68
CA GLN A 266 -14.40 9.95 9.81
C GLN A 266 -14.70 10.76 8.54
N LEU A 267 -13.69 11.32 7.88
CA LEU A 267 -13.86 12.03 6.60
C LEU A 267 -14.33 11.07 5.49
N LEU A 268 -13.81 9.85 5.47
CA LEU A 268 -14.20 8.83 4.48
C LEU A 268 -15.65 8.36 4.67
N LYS A 269 -16.20 8.36 5.89
CA LYS A 269 -17.63 8.06 6.12
C LYS A 269 -18.58 9.05 5.44
N TRP A 270 -18.13 10.27 5.15
CA TRP A 270 -18.97 11.34 4.58
C TRP A 270 -19.13 11.27 3.06
N LYS A 271 -18.23 10.57 2.35
CA LYS A 271 -18.29 10.41 0.89
C LYS A 271 -17.93 8.97 0.55
N SER A 272 -18.81 8.25 -0.14
CA SER A 272 -18.57 6.85 -0.53
C SER A 272 -17.27 6.72 -1.33
N HIS A 273 -16.31 5.99 -0.77
CA HIS A 273 -15.06 5.61 -1.43
C HIS A 273 -14.66 4.20 -0.98
N ASP A 274 -13.84 3.53 -1.79
CA ASP A 274 -13.31 2.20 -1.53
C ASP A 274 -11.99 2.24 -0.72
N LEU A 275 -11.77 3.31 0.07
CA LEU A 275 -10.54 3.51 0.85
C LEU A 275 -10.66 2.91 2.25
N GLU A 276 -9.77 1.98 2.58
CA GLU A 276 -9.58 1.40 3.90
C GLU A 276 -8.51 2.19 4.67
N VAL A 277 -8.68 2.29 5.99
CA VAL A 277 -7.68 2.91 6.88
C VAL A 277 -7.12 1.85 7.81
N GLU A 278 -5.80 1.75 7.87
CA GLU A 278 -5.10 0.83 8.77
C GLU A 278 -4.15 1.58 9.70
N PHE A 279 -4.11 1.16 10.95
CA PHE A 279 -3.12 1.61 11.93
C PHE A 279 -2.07 0.53 12.16
N PHE A 280 -0.79 0.91 12.07
CA PHE A 280 0.34 0.04 12.33
C PHE A 280 1.27 0.66 13.38
N GLY A 281 1.48 -0.06 14.47
CA GLY A 281 2.27 0.41 15.59
C GLY A 281 2.44 -0.69 16.63
N THR A 282 3.08 -0.33 17.74
CA THR A 282 3.23 -1.21 18.89
C THR A 282 2.17 -0.91 19.93
N ILE A 283 1.60 -1.95 20.54
CA ILE A 283 0.65 -1.84 21.65
C ILE A 283 1.05 -2.80 22.78
N ALA A 284 0.95 -2.36 24.02
CA ALA A 284 1.19 -3.19 25.20
C ALA A 284 0.02 -4.16 25.44
N GLN A 285 0.24 -5.26 26.17
CA GLN A 285 -0.84 -6.19 26.56
C GLN A 285 -1.38 -5.90 27.97
N ASP A 286 -1.48 -4.63 28.34
CA ASP A 286 -2.01 -4.18 29.63
C ASP A 286 -3.45 -3.66 29.53
N PHE A 287 -4.08 -3.39 30.68
CA PHE A 287 -5.48 -2.97 30.75
C PHE A 287 -5.76 -1.65 29.99
N PRO A 288 -4.94 -0.58 30.11
CA PRO A 288 -5.11 0.63 29.32
C PRO A 288 -5.08 0.40 27.80
N SER A 289 -4.24 -0.51 27.32
CA SER A 289 -4.15 -0.82 25.89
C SER A 289 -5.39 -1.49 25.31
N GLN A 290 -6.19 -2.18 26.15
CA GLN A 290 -7.47 -2.75 25.72
C GLN A 290 -8.47 -1.67 25.30
N PHE A 291 -8.45 -0.52 26.00
CA PHE A 291 -9.25 0.65 25.62
C PHE A 291 -8.85 1.18 24.23
N LEU A 292 -7.54 1.27 23.94
CA LEU A 292 -7.05 1.75 22.65
C LEU A 292 -7.47 0.83 21.49
N ILE A 293 -7.33 -0.49 21.66
CA ILE A 293 -7.72 -1.50 20.67
C ILE A 293 -9.23 -1.44 20.39
N LYS A 294 -10.03 -1.32 21.46
CA LYS A 294 -11.48 -1.22 21.35
C LYS A 294 -11.89 0.03 20.56
N ASP A 295 -11.32 1.18 20.89
CA ASP A 295 -11.64 2.46 20.25
C ASP A 295 -11.22 2.50 18.77
N LEU A 296 -10.06 1.92 18.41
CA LEU A 296 -9.63 1.77 17.02
C LEU A 296 -10.59 0.89 16.20
N ASN A 297 -11.01 -0.25 16.76
CA ASN A 297 -11.97 -1.15 16.10
C ASN A 297 -13.34 -0.50 15.92
N GLU A 298 -13.87 0.14 16.96
CA GLU A 298 -15.16 0.85 16.91
C GLU A 298 -15.13 2.02 15.92
N SER A 299 -13.96 2.63 15.71
CA SER A 299 -13.75 3.66 14.69
C SER A 299 -13.77 3.12 13.25
N GLY A 300 -13.69 1.80 13.05
CA GLY A 300 -13.63 1.15 11.73
C GLY A 300 -12.22 1.13 11.13
N ILE A 301 -11.18 1.27 11.96
CA ILE A 301 -9.78 1.25 11.54
C ILE A 301 -9.27 -0.20 11.60
N ILE A 302 -8.59 -0.64 10.55
CA ILE A 302 -7.96 -1.96 10.48
C ILE A 302 -6.75 -1.99 11.42
N ILE A 303 -6.63 -3.05 12.21
CA ILE A 303 -5.59 -3.20 13.24
C ILE A 303 -4.88 -4.56 13.20
N GLU A 304 -5.04 -5.32 12.11
CA GLU A 304 -4.58 -6.71 11.99
C GLU A 304 -3.07 -6.85 12.15
N ASN A 305 -2.30 -5.84 11.73
CA ASN A 305 -0.83 -5.86 11.75
C ASN A 305 -0.20 -5.18 12.99
N ILE A 306 -0.98 -4.83 14.03
CA ILE A 306 -0.40 -4.27 15.26
C ILE A 306 0.52 -5.29 15.95
N VAL A 307 1.71 -4.84 16.32
CA VAL A 307 2.67 -5.65 17.09
C VAL A 307 2.38 -5.51 18.58
N LYS A 308 2.06 -6.63 19.24
CA LYS A 308 1.72 -6.65 20.67
C LYS A 308 2.92 -7.04 21.53
N HIS A 309 3.20 -6.28 22.58
CA HIS A 309 4.29 -6.54 23.53
C HIS A 309 3.74 -6.84 24.93
N SER A 310 4.06 -8.01 25.49
CA SER A 310 3.59 -8.46 26.81
C SER A 310 4.35 -7.82 27.99
N GLU A 311 5.60 -7.41 27.77
CA GLU A 311 6.50 -6.86 28.82
C GLU A 311 6.58 -5.32 28.80
N SER A 312 5.77 -4.66 27.97
CA SER A 312 5.73 -3.20 27.85
C SER A 312 4.48 -2.62 28.52
N GLN A 313 4.53 -1.34 28.85
CA GLN A 313 3.38 -0.59 29.37
C GLN A 313 2.81 0.33 28.30
N CYS A 314 1.49 0.55 28.35
CA CYS A 314 0.81 1.49 27.48
C CYS A 314 1.46 2.88 27.61
N PRO A 315 1.94 3.47 26.51
CA PRO A 315 2.33 4.86 26.50
C PRO A 315 1.15 5.70 27.00
N ALA A 316 1.41 6.63 27.92
CA ALA A 316 0.38 7.44 28.52
C ALA A 316 0.82 8.89 28.64
N SER A 317 -0.14 9.79 28.48
CA SER A 317 0.04 11.22 28.68
C SER A 317 -0.95 11.71 29.71
N THR A 318 -0.49 12.60 30.60
CA THR A 318 -1.39 13.40 31.44
C THR A 318 -1.57 14.76 30.78
N VAL A 319 -2.80 15.10 30.44
CA VAL A 319 -3.15 16.36 29.77
C VAL A 319 -3.95 17.20 30.75
N ILE A 320 -3.41 18.35 31.15
CA ILE A 320 -4.13 19.33 31.97
C ILE A 320 -4.59 20.46 31.07
N ILE A 321 -5.89 20.73 31.04
CA ILE A 321 -6.50 21.81 30.27
C ILE A 321 -7.01 22.88 31.24
N ASN A 322 -6.63 24.12 30.99
CA ASN A 322 -7.14 25.28 31.72
C ASN A 322 -8.49 25.71 31.11
N ALA A 323 -9.56 25.61 31.88
CA ALA A 323 -10.93 25.92 31.45
C ALA A 323 -11.14 27.41 31.12
N GLN A 324 -10.34 28.31 31.70
CA GLN A 324 -10.52 29.75 31.51
C GLN A 324 -9.97 30.24 30.16
N ASN A 325 -8.91 29.61 29.65
CA ASN A 325 -8.23 30.09 28.45
C ASN A 325 -7.94 29.01 27.40
N GLY A 326 -8.32 27.75 27.66
CA GLY A 326 -8.13 26.63 26.73
C GLY A 326 -6.67 26.19 26.55
N SER A 327 -5.72 26.78 27.28
CA SER A 327 -4.31 26.35 27.23
C SER A 327 -4.14 24.98 27.88
N ARG A 328 -3.11 24.25 27.48
CA ARG A 328 -2.87 22.88 27.95
C ARG A 328 -1.41 22.61 28.27
N THR A 329 -1.19 21.72 29.22
CA THR A 329 0.11 21.14 29.55
C THR A 329 0.02 19.63 29.40
N ILE A 330 0.97 19.04 28.68
CA ILE A 330 1.02 17.60 28.44
C ILE A 330 2.30 17.04 29.04
N VAL A 331 2.16 16.06 29.92
CA VAL A 331 3.27 15.31 30.50
C VAL A 331 3.24 13.91 29.88
N HIS A 332 4.22 13.61 29.03
CA HIS A 332 4.32 12.34 28.32
C HIS A 332 5.27 11.38 29.05
N PHE A 333 4.90 10.10 29.06
CA PHE A 333 5.80 9.01 29.46
C PHE A 333 6.08 8.10 28.26
N ASN A 334 7.31 8.13 27.74
CA ASN A 334 7.74 7.28 26.62
C ASN A 334 9.24 6.93 26.71
N LYS A 335 9.61 5.65 26.57
CA LYS A 335 11.01 5.20 26.43
C LYS A 335 11.40 5.14 24.95
N GLY A 336 11.72 6.31 24.39
CA GLY A 336 12.66 6.57 23.30
C GLY A 336 12.60 5.75 22.00
N ILE A 337 12.22 6.39 20.89
CA ILE A 337 12.61 6.01 19.51
C ILE A 337 12.86 7.29 18.70
N SER A 338 13.95 7.35 17.93
CA SER A 338 14.28 8.46 17.02
C SER A 338 13.80 8.18 15.59
N GLU A 339 13.22 9.18 14.92
CA GLU A 339 12.76 9.09 13.53
C GLU A 339 13.78 9.65 12.53
N ARG A 340 13.88 9.03 11.35
CA ARG A 340 14.65 9.52 10.18
C ARG A 340 13.70 9.71 9.00
N VAL A 341 13.86 10.81 8.27
CA VAL A 341 13.00 11.16 7.11
C VAL A 341 13.66 10.74 5.80
N HIS A 342 12.87 10.14 4.90
CA HIS A 342 13.33 9.68 3.58
C HIS A 342 13.59 10.86 2.61
N PRO A 343 14.62 10.81 1.73
CA PRO A 343 14.99 11.92 0.84
C PRO A 343 13.94 12.37 -0.18
N LYS A 344 12.91 11.55 -0.43
CA LYS A 344 11.80 11.85 -1.37
C LYS A 344 10.47 12.14 -0.69
N ALA A 345 10.45 12.31 0.64
CA ALA A 345 9.22 12.55 1.37
C ALA A 345 8.67 13.96 1.08
N LEU A 346 7.34 14.10 1.08
CA LEU A 346 6.72 15.39 1.31
C LEU A 346 6.79 15.66 2.81
N ILE A 347 7.40 16.78 3.19
CA ILE A 347 7.55 17.17 4.60
C ILE A 347 6.52 18.26 4.84
N ILE A 348 5.54 18.00 5.69
CA ILE A 348 4.50 18.96 6.05
C ILE A 348 4.68 19.32 7.52
N CYS A 349 4.71 20.62 7.81
CA CYS A 349 4.93 21.16 9.14
C CYS A 349 3.83 22.18 9.49
N PRO A 350 2.78 21.76 10.20
CA PRO A 350 1.79 22.68 10.75
C PRO A 350 2.37 23.48 11.92
N TRP A 351 1.99 24.76 12.00
CA TRP A 351 2.54 25.74 12.94
C TRP A 351 1.45 26.55 13.68
N GLY A 352 0.34 25.88 14.00
CA GLY A 352 -0.75 26.47 14.79
C GLY A 352 -1.32 27.75 14.18
N GLU A 353 -1.34 28.85 14.94
CA GLU A 353 -1.83 30.16 14.49
C GLU A 353 -1.03 30.76 13.32
N SER A 354 0.21 30.30 13.10
CA SER A 354 1.03 30.73 11.96
C SER A 354 0.70 29.99 10.65
N GLY A 355 -0.23 29.02 10.68
CA GLY A 355 -0.66 28.24 9.53
C GLY A 355 0.15 26.96 9.36
N ALA A 356 0.57 26.63 8.14
CA ALA A 356 1.38 25.46 7.85
C ALA A 356 2.33 25.71 6.67
N GLN A 357 3.48 25.04 6.72
CA GLN A 357 4.42 24.97 5.60
C GLN A 357 4.56 23.53 5.12
N ALA A 358 4.82 23.33 3.84
CA ALA A 358 5.21 22.04 3.31
C ALA A 358 6.37 22.18 2.34
N ILE A 359 7.26 21.20 2.28
CA ILE A 359 8.30 21.09 1.27
C ILE A 359 8.19 19.75 0.56
N ASP A 360 8.17 19.79 -0.76
CA ASP A 360 8.42 18.60 -1.55
C ASP A 360 9.93 18.36 -1.62
N ASN A 361 10.41 17.37 -0.88
CA ASN A 361 11.84 17.12 -0.76
C ASN A 361 12.47 16.60 -2.08
N SER A 362 11.65 16.18 -3.05
CA SER A 362 12.10 15.72 -4.37
C SER A 362 12.53 16.86 -5.30
N ASN A 363 11.86 18.01 -5.22
CA ASN A 363 12.11 19.18 -6.08
C ASN A 363 12.48 20.46 -5.29
N LYS A 364 12.52 20.37 -3.96
CA LYS A 364 12.85 21.45 -3.01
C LYS A 364 11.87 22.65 -3.05
N GLN A 365 10.66 22.48 -3.60
CA GLN A 365 9.64 23.52 -3.57
C GLN A 365 8.97 23.62 -2.20
N VAL A 366 8.80 24.84 -1.72
CA VAL A 366 8.17 25.17 -0.43
C VAL A 366 6.81 25.81 -0.69
N TYR A 367 5.80 25.35 0.05
CA TYR A 367 4.41 25.81 0.02
C TYR A 367 4.01 26.33 1.40
N TYR A 368 3.10 27.30 1.43
CA TYR A 368 2.62 27.94 2.65
C TYR A 368 1.11 28.12 2.62
N SER A 369 0.46 27.85 3.75
CA SER A 369 -0.94 28.21 3.99
C SER A 369 -1.06 28.98 5.31
N PRO A 370 -1.81 30.10 5.35
CA PRO A 370 -2.12 30.78 6.61
C PRO A 370 -3.07 29.94 7.48
N SER A 371 -3.15 30.26 8.77
CA SER A 371 -4.19 29.67 9.63
C SER A 371 -5.56 30.29 9.32
N PHE A 372 -6.63 29.53 9.58
CA PHE A 372 -8.01 29.99 9.43
C PHE A 372 -8.71 29.98 10.79
N PRO A 373 -8.47 30.97 11.67
CA PRO A 373 -8.99 30.95 13.02
C PRO A 373 -10.53 31.02 13.05
N PRO A 374 -11.19 30.31 13.98
CA PRO A 374 -12.64 30.32 14.10
C PRO A 374 -13.15 31.68 14.57
N LYS A 375 -14.20 32.19 13.93
CA LYS A 375 -14.79 33.52 14.23
C LYS A 375 -15.30 33.70 15.67
N CYS A 376 -15.53 32.60 16.40
CA CYS A 376 -16.07 32.61 17.77
C CYS A 376 -15.00 32.42 18.86
N GLY A 377 -13.72 32.49 18.53
CA GLY A 377 -12.63 32.19 19.46
C GLY A 377 -12.26 30.71 19.52
N VAL A 378 -11.08 30.43 20.07
CA VAL A 378 -10.48 29.08 20.16
C VAL A 378 -10.89 28.45 21.50
N ASN A 379 -11.75 27.44 21.45
CA ASN A 379 -12.26 26.76 22.65
C ASN A 379 -11.45 25.51 23.01
N ASP A 380 -10.87 24.83 22.03
CA ASP A 380 -10.08 23.60 22.21
C ASP A 380 -9.09 23.45 21.04
N THR A 381 -7.84 23.13 21.35
CA THR A 381 -6.75 22.95 20.38
C THR A 381 -6.27 21.50 20.31
N LEU A 382 -6.86 20.59 21.10
CA LEU A 382 -6.49 19.18 21.13
C LEU A 382 -6.85 18.51 19.80
N GLY A 383 -5.88 17.80 19.20
CA GLY A 383 -6.05 17.12 17.92
C GLY A 383 -6.14 18.03 16.69
N ALA A 384 -5.89 19.34 16.82
CA ALA A 384 -5.93 20.27 15.68
C ALA A 384 -4.85 19.97 14.63
N GLY A 385 -3.65 19.58 15.07
CA GLY A 385 -2.56 19.14 14.18
C GLY A 385 -2.88 17.84 13.45
N ASP A 386 -3.54 16.90 14.13
CA ASP A 386 -3.96 15.64 13.51
C ASP A 386 -5.09 15.87 12.50
N THR A 387 -6.06 16.72 12.86
CA THR A 387 -7.16 17.16 11.98
C THR A 387 -6.61 17.82 10.71
N PHE A 388 -5.59 18.67 10.85
CA PHE A 388 -4.88 19.27 9.73
C PHE A 388 -4.29 18.19 8.80
N LEU A 389 -3.52 17.25 9.36
CA LEU A 389 -2.84 16.21 8.57
C LEU A 389 -3.84 15.31 7.82
N SER A 390 -4.93 14.89 8.46
CA SER A 390 -5.95 14.06 7.81
C SER A 390 -6.67 14.80 6.68
N ALA A 391 -7.00 16.09 6.87
CA ALA A 391 -7.61 16.90 5.82
C ALA A 391 -6.64 17.16 4.66
N THR A 392 -5.35 17.34 4.94
CA THR A 392 -4.32 17.45 3.89
C THR A 392 -4.15 16.14 3.13
N LEU A 393 -4.12 14.98 3.81
CA LEU A 393 -4.10 13.67 3.14
C LEU A 393 -5.34 13.45 2.29
N PHE A 394 -6.51 13.84 2.77
CA PHE A 394 -7.76 13.79 2.00
C PHE A 394 -7.69 14.67 0.74
N GLY A 395 -7.17 15.89 0.86
CA GLY A 395 -6.94 16.78 -0.29
C GLY A 395 -6.03 16.13 -1.34
N LEU A 396 -4.88 15.59 -0.90
CA LEU A 396 -3.89 14.95 -1.76
C LEU A 396 -4.43 13.68 -2.44
N LEU A 397 -5.02 12.77 -1.66
CA LEU A 397 -5.29 11.41 -2.10
C LEU A 397 -6.70 11.21 -2.66
N VAL A 398 -7.67 12.02 -2.20
CA VAL A 398 -9.09 11.84 -2.55
C VAL A 398 -9.59 12.94 -3.47
N LEU A 399 -9.19 14.18 -3.24
CA LEU A 399 -9.56 15.31 -4.09
C LEU A 399 -8.55 15.55 -5.23
N ASN A 400 -7.43 14.82 -5.23
CA ASN A 400 -6.33 14.93 -6.19
C ASN A 400 -5.79 16.37 -6.31
N TYR A 401 -5.74 17.07 -5.18
CA TYR A 401 -5.20 18.41 -5.08
C TYR A 401 -3.68 18.40 -5.12
N GLY A 402 -3.10 19.47 -5.66
CA GLY A 402 -1.67 19.74 -5.47
C GLY A 402 -1.35 19.98 -3.99
N LEU A 403 -0.08 19.82 -3.61
CA LEU A 403 0.37 19.96 -2.22
C LEU A 403 -0.05 21.30 -1.58
N ASN A 404 -0.02 22.39 -2.35
CA ASN A 404 -0.47 23.70 -1.90
C ASN A 404 -1.96 23.72 -1.49
N ASP A 405 -2.84 23.24 -2.35
CA ASP A 405 -4.29 23.27 -2.08
C ASP A 405 -4.67 22.28 -0.97
N ALA A 406 -3.92 21.20 -0.84
CA ALA A 406 -4.10 20.23 0.24
C ALA A 406 -3.70 20.77 1.63
N ILE A 407 -2.60 21.54 1.74
CA ILE A 407 -2.27 22.18 3.03
C ILE A 407 -3.24 23.32 3.37
N VAL A 408 -3.80 24.01 2.35
CA VAL A 408 -4.86 25.02 2.56
C VAL A 408 -6.12 24.37 3.11
N LEU A 409 -6.56 23.25 2.53
CA LEU A 409 -7.66 22.46 3.06
C LEU A 409 -7.40 22.01 4.50
N GLY A 410 -6.17 21.54 4.79
CA GLY A 410 -5.73 21.19 6.13
C GLY A 410 -5.94 22.32 7.14
N CYS A 411 -5.45 23.52 6.83
CA CYS A 411 -5.56 24.69 7.71
C CYS A 411 -7.02 25.11 7.92
N GLN A 412 -7.86 25.02 6.89
CA GLN A 412 -9.28 25.35 6.98
C GLN A 412 -10.04 24.38 7.87
N VAL A 413 -9.82 23.07 7.70
CA VAL A 413 -10.52 22.04 8.48
C VAL A 413 -10.05 22.04 9.94
N ALA A 414 -8.76 22.22 10.19
CA ALA A 414 -8.22 22.36 11.54
C ALA A 414 -8.72 23.64 12.23
N GLY A 415 -8.86 24.75 11.50
CA GLY A 415 -9.42 25.99 12.01
C GLY A 415 -10.93 25.93 12.31
N ALA A 416 -11.66 25.07 11.59
CA ALA A 416 -13.09 24.84 11.81
C ALA A 416 -13.39 23.85 12.96
N LYS A 417 -12.38 23.13 13.46
CA LYS A 417 -12.52 22.16 14.55
C LYS A 417 -13.03 22.84 15.83
N LYS A 418 -14.25 22.50 16.27
CA LYS A 418 -14.81 22.87 17.59
C LYS A 418 -14.87 21.65 18.51
N TRP A 419 -14.81 21.88 19.82
CA TRP A 419 -15.34 20.95 20.83
C TRP A 419 -16.79 21.37 21.11
N ILE A 420 -17.75 20.45 21.01
CA ILE A 420 -19.13 20.70 21.45
C ILE A 420 -19.13 20.52 22.97
N GLY A 421 -19.20 21.64 23.70
CA GLY A 421 -19.49 21.62 25.13
C GLY A 421 -20.91 21.12 25.37
N ILE A 422 -21.06 20.31 26.42
CA ILE A 422 -22.34 19.74 26.88
C ILE A 422 -23.38 20.86 27.08
N PRO A 423 -24.56 20.81 26.45
CA PRO A 423 -25.74 21.54 26.94
C PRO A 423 -26.26 20.84 28.19
N GLU A 424 -26.69 21.61 29.17
CA GLU A 424 -27.29 21.19 30.44
C GLU A 424 -28.13 19.90 30.34
N TYR A 425 -27.80 18.91 31.18
CA TYR A 425 -28.62 17.75 31.57
C TYR A 425 -29.61 17.20 30.53
N SER A 426 -29.22 16.17 29.78
CA SER A 426 -30.14 15.07 29.45
C SER A 426 -29.40 13.82 28.98
N SER A 427 -29.83 12.70 29.54
CA SER A 427 -29.47 11.33 29.20
C SER A 427 -29.60 11.04 27.70
N VAL A 428 -28.49 10.68 27.03
CA VAL A 428 -28.30 9.62 26.00
C VAL A 428 -26.90 9.83 25.37
N GLY A 429 -26.03 8.82 25.45
CA GLY A 429 -24.86 8.68 24.56
C GLY A 429 -23.56 9.41 24.94
N SER A 430 -22.44 8.71 24.76
CA SER A 430 -21.07 9.21 24.86
C SER A 430 -20.78 10.31 23.81
N PRO A 431 -20.11 11.43 24.15
CA PRO A 431 -19.78 12.45 23.17
C PRO A 431 -18.58 12.02 22.31
N GLU A 432 -18.90 11.63 21.08
CA GLU A 432 -17.99 11.43 19.95
C GLU A 432 -17.51 12.77 19.37
N LEU A 433 -16.46 12.73 18.54
CA LEU A 433 -16.04 13.83 17.68
C LEU A 433 -17.11 14.05 16.58
N MET A 434 -18.22 14.72 16.93
CA MET A 434 -19.29 15.05 15.98
C MET A 434 -18.92 16.32 15.20
N ILE A 435 -18.53 16.17 13.94
CA ILE A 435 -18.64 17.25 12.96
C ILE A 435 -20.07 17.20 12.43
N SER A 436 -21.00 17.96 13.02
CA SER A 436 -22.39 17.99 12.56
C SER A 436 -22.52 18.85 11.29
N PHE A 437 -22.82 18.23 10.15
CA PHE A 437 -23.37 18.92 9.00
C PHE A 437 -24.84 18.52 8.88
N GLY A 438 -25.76 19.47 9.12
CA GLY A 438 -27.20 19.23 9.00
C GLY A 438 -27.58 18.89 7.56
N SER A 439 -28.39 17.86 7.37
CA SER A 439 -28.95 17.48 6.08
C SER A 439 -29.86 18.57 5.55
N SER A 440 -29.65 18.98 4.29
CA SER A 440 -30.26 20.09 3.54
C SER A 440 -29.68 21.48 3.84
N SER A 441 -28.86 21.98 2.89
CA SER A 441 -28.58 23.40 2.56
C SER A 441 -28.53 24.48 3.66
N GLU A 442 -28.25 24.13 4.90
CA GLU A 442 -28.22 25.05 6.04
C GLU A 442 -26.90 24.90 6.80
N ALA A 443 -25.95 25.80 6.54
CA ALA A 443 -24.92 26.14 7.50
C ALA A 443 -25.50 27.20 8.46
N ILE A 444 -26.28 26.76 9.46
CA ILE A 444 -26.70 27.67 10.53
C ILE A 444 -25.57 27.74 11.55
N ALA A 445 -24.89 28.89 11.58
CA ALA A 445 -24.15 29.33 12.75
C ALA A 445 -25.16 29.72 13.85
N VAL A 446 -25.39 28.85 14.82
CA VAL A 446 -26.17 29.23 16.01
C VAL A 446 -25.25 29.94 17.00
N CYS A 447 -25.34 31.26 17.01
CA CYS A 447 -24.98 32.08 18.15
C CYS A 447 -26.28 32.33 18.92
N SER A 448 -26.40 31.91 20.19
CA SER A 448 -27.47 32.41 21.04
C SER A 448 -27.05 32.46 22.51
N ASN A 449 -26.67 33.66 22.94
CA ASN A 449 -27.17 34.26 24.18
C ASN A 449 -27.60 35.71 23.90
N SER A 450 -28.56 35.88 23.00
CA SER A 450 -29.46 37.05 22.91
C SER A 450 -30.40 36.87 21.71
N TYR A 451 -31.71 36.86 21.97
CA TYR A 451 -32.73 37.00 20.94
C TYR A 451 -32.62 38.40 20.32
N ALA A 452 -32.23 38.49 19.05
CA ALA A 452 -32.50 39.65 18.21
C ALA A 452 -32.83 39.17 16.79
N LYS A 453 -34.13 39.16 16.48
CA LYS A 453 -34.64 39.08 15.10
C LYS A 453 -34.12 40.30 14.33
N LEU A 454 -33.27 40.08 13.34
CA LEU A 454 -33.02 41.03 12.26
C LEU A 454 -33.19 40.29 10.94
N SER A 455 -34.37 40.44 10.35
CA SER A 455 -34.67 40.09 8.98
C SER A 455 -33.98 41.10 8.05
N PHE A 456 -33.04 40.63 7.25
CA PHE A 456 -32.71 41.26 5.98
C PHE A 456 -32.97 40.24 4.88
N ASP A 457 -34.15 40.35 4.28
CA ASP A 457 -34.51 39.65 3.05
C ASP A 457 -33.60 40.13 1.92
N MET A 458 -32.63 39.30 1.53
CA MET A 458 -32.12 39.32 0.16
C MET A 458 -32.73 38.14 -0.58
N THR A 459 -33.59 38.44 -1.54
CA THR A 459 -34.28 37.41 -2.35
C THR A 459 -33.29 36.70 -3.28
N ALA A 460 -33.61 35.45 -3.64
CA ALA A 460 -32.77 34.58 -4.48
C ALA A 460 -32.24 35.23 -5.78
N LYS A 461 -32.96 36.21 -6.34
CA LYS A 461 -32.50 37.00 -7.51
C LYS A 461 -31.25 37.86 -7.25
N GLN A 462 -31.02 38.29 -6.01
CA GLN A 462 -29.82 39.07 -5.65
C GLN A 462 -28.60 38.16 -5.43
N LEU A 463 -28.80 36.94 -4.94
CA LEU A 463 -27.75 35.92 -4.84
C LEU A 463 -27.38 35.36 -6.23
N GLU A 464 -28.35 35.15 -7.13
CA GLU A 464 -28.09 34.84 -8.54
C GLU A 464 -27.33 35.97 -9.25
N SER A 465 -27.59 37.24 -8.92
CA SER A 465 -26.81 38.35 -9.48
C SER A 465 -25.35 38.38 -9.00
N ILE A 466 -25.04 37.86 -7.80
CA ILE A 466 -23.68 37.84 -7.25
C ILE A 466 -22.90 36.63 -7.76
N PHE A 467 -23.50 35.44 -7.77
CA PHE A 467 -22.90 34.24 -8.34
C PHE A 467 -22.85 34.29 -9.88
N GLY A 468 -23.83 34.93 -10.53
CA GLY A 468 -23.81 35.23 -11.95
C GLY A 468 -22.73 36.24 -12.33
N LYS A 469 -22.48 37.28 -11.51
CA LYS A 469 -21.32 38.18 -11.71
C LYS A 469 -20.00 37.45 -11.52
N LEU A 470 -19.90 36.53 -10.56
CA LEU A 470 -18.70 35.71 -10.35
C LEU A 470 -18.44 34.77 -11.54
N TYR A 471 -19.48 34.17 -12.10
CA TYR A 471 -19.42 33.33 -13.30
C TYR A 471 -19.10 34.12 -14.58
N ASP A 472 -19.64 35.34 -14.73
CA ASP A 472 -19.32 36.25 -15.84
C ASP A 472 -17.90 36.83 -15.74
N THR A 473 -17.40 37.12 -14.53
CA THR A 473 -16.01 37.54 -14.30
C THR A 473 -15.03 36.40 -14.62
N LEU A 474 -15.36 35.16 -14.21
CA LEU A 474 -14.55 33.98 -14.53
C LEU A 474 -14.63 33.57 -16.02
N SER A 475 -15.79 33.74 -16.66
CA SER A 475 -15.96 33.47 -18.10
C SER A 475 -15.31 34.55 -18.99
N LYS A 476 -15.31 35.83 -18.58
CA LYS A 476 -14.54 36.89 -19.26
C LYS A 476 -13.03 36.70 -19.08
N ALA A 477 -12.57 36.27 -17.90
CA ALA A 477 -11.16 35.92 -17.68
C ALA A 477 -10.72 34.71 -18.52
N LEU A 478 -11.62 33.74 -18.77
CA LEU A 478 -11.35 32.60 -19.66
C LEU A 478 -11.35 32.96 -21.15
N ASN A 479 -12.14 33.94 -21.58
CA ASN A 479 -12.17 34.38 -22.99
C ASN A 479 -11.02 35.33 -23.36
N VAL A 480 -10.52 36.14 -22.42
CA VAL A 480 -9.29 36.93 -22.63
C VAL A 480 -8.07 36.00 -22.83
N ALA A 481 -8.05 34.83 -22.20
CA ALA A 481 -7.01 33.82 -22.38
C ALA A 481 -7.11 33.03 -23.71
N LYS A 482 -8.15 33.25 -24.53
CA LYS A 482 -8.31 32.60 -25.85
C LYS A 482 -8.02 33.50 -27.05
N GLU A 483 -7.88 34.82 -26.87
CA GLU A 483 -7.53 35.75 -27.96
C GLU A 483 -6.03 36.10 -28.05
N GLU A 484 -5.18 35.62 -27.14
CA GLU A 484 -3.71 35.82 -27.22
C GLU A 484 -2.93 34.68 -27.93
N HIS A 485 -3.63 33.76 -28.61
CA HIS A 485 -3.00 32.78 -29.50
C HIS A 485 -3.70 32.65 -30.86
N LEU A 486 -3.75 33.77 -31.58
CA LEU A 486 -3.67 33.84 -33.04
C LEU A 486 -2.53 34.77 -33.44
#